data_AF-W0BF20-F1
#
_entry.id   AF-W0BF20-F1
#
_cell.length_a   1.000
_cell.length_b   1.000
_cell.length_c   1.000
_cell.angle_alpha   90.00
_cell.angle_beta   90.00
_cell.angle_gamma   90.00
#
_symmetry.space_group_name_H-M   'P 1'
#
loop_
_entity.id
_entity.type
_entity.pdbx_description
1 polymer ?
#
loop_
_entity_poly.entity_id
_entity_poly.type
_entity_poly.pdbx_seq_one_letter_code
_entity_poly.pdbx_strand_id
1 'polypeptide(L)'
;MLSNSLFKCLSIICCVMTLSCCTNKVSDSHVQVNQQLASPYTMSAAAYLALANNKTGDERQSLLIMAAGRLIHDGQWQQGRTILLRMNELPADLADEKICC
;
A
#
# COMPACT_ATOMS: atom_id res chain seq x y z
N MET A 1 -29.27 42.21 3.72
CA MET A 1 -27.82 41.89 3.75
C MET A 1 -27.46 40.73 4.68
N LEU A 2 -28.31 40.32 5.65
CA LEU A 2 -28.05 39.17 6.54
C LEU A 2 -28.04 37.80 5.84
N SER A 3 -28.95 37.59 4.87
CA SER A 3 -29.17 36.28 4.23
C SER A 3 -27.93 35.75 3.49
N ASN A 4 -27.24 36.59 2.71
CA ASN A 4 -26.01 36.22 1.99
C ASN A 4 -24.86 35.85 2.94
N SER A 5 -24.82 36.43 4.15
CA SER A 5 -23.81 36.10 5.16
C SER A 5 -24.08 34.74 5.81
N LEU A 6 -25.37 34.41 6.01
CA LEU A 6 -25.78 33.10 6.56
C LEU A 6 -25.52 31.97 5.56
N PHE A 7 -25.77 32.18 4.26
CA PHE A 7 -25.46 31.19 3.22
C PHE A 7 -23.96 30.89 3.11
N LYS A 8 -23.11 31.90 3.25
CA LYS A 8 -21.64 31.72 3.25
C LYS A 8 -21.18 30.91 4.47
N CYS A 9 -21.70 31.22 5.66
CA CYS A 9 -21.41 30.44 6.86
C CYS A 9 -21.89 28.99 6.74
N LEU A 10 -23.10 28.77 6.23
CA LEU A 10 -23.66 27.43 6.04
C LEU A 10 -22.82 26.61 5.05
N SER A 11 -22.35 27.23 3.97
CA SER A 11 -21.46 26.60 2.99
C SER A 11 -20.12 26.20 3.60
N ILE A 12 -19.50 27.07 4.41
CA ILE A 12 -18.21 26.79 5.05
C ILE A 12 -18.35 25.64 6.06
N ILE A 13 -19.42 25.64 6.86
CA ILE A 13 -19.69 24.57 7.83
C ILE A 13 -19.91 23.23 7.12
N CYS A 14 -20.63 23.22 5.99
CA CYS A 14 -20.83 22.02 5.19
C CYS A 14 -19.49 21.45 4.64
N CYS A 15 -18.60 22.32 4.15
CA CYS A 15 -17.28 21.91 3.68
C CYS A 15 -16.39 21.32 4.78
N VAL A 16 -16.43 21.87 6.00
CA VAL A 16 -15.64 21.35 7.13
C VAL A 16 -16.17 19.99 7.59
N MET A 17 -17.49 19.79 7.60
CA MET A 17 -18.09 18.51 7.97
C MET A 17 -17.78 17.40 6.96
N THR A 18 -17.80 17.69 5.66
CA THR A 18 -17.43 16.71 4.63
C THR A 18 -15.95 16.35 4.70
N LEU A 19 -15.06 17.32 4.93
CA LEU A 19 -13.62 17.07 5.13
C LEU A 19 -13.35 16.24 6.39
N SER A 20 -14.09 16.48 7.49
CA SER A 20 -13.90 15.74 8.74
C SER A 20 -14.43 14.30 8.71
N CYS A 21 -15.37 13.97 7.80
CA CYS A 21 -15.81 12.59 7.61
C CYS A 21 -14.79 11.72 6.86
N CYS A 22 -13.88 12.32 6.09
CA CYS A 22 -12.89 11.58 5.30
C CYS A 22 -11.70 11.08 6.13
N THR A 23 -11.43 11.66 7.30
CA THR A 23 -10.27 11.29 8.14
C THR A 23 -10.58 10.24 9.20
N ASN A 24 -11.85 9.96 9.49
CA ASN A 24 -12.27 9.01 10.54
C ASN A 24 -12.25 7.53 10.12
N LYS A 25 -11.68 7.22 8.94
CA LYS A 25 -11.55 5.86 8.40
C LYS A 25 -10.09 5.42 8.23
N VAL A 26 -9.14 6.09 8.87
CA VAL A 26 -7.87 5.45 9.24
C VAL A 26 -8.07 4.87 10.63
N SER A 27 -8.95 3.87 10.72
CA SER A 27 -8.89 2.93 11.82
C SER A 27 -7.63 2.12 11.54
N ASP A 28 -6.68 2.14 12.46
CA ASP A 28 -5.67 1.10 12.60
C ASP A 28 -6.41 -0.24 12.71
N SER A 29 -6.77 -0.81 11.56
CA SER A 29 -7.02 -2.23 11.48
C SER A 29 -5.67 -2.86 11.74
N HIS A 30 -5.38 -3.05 13.02
CA HIS A 30 -4.55 -4.14 13.48
C HIS A 30 -5.15 -5.39 12.82
N VAL A 31 -4.67 -5.70 11.62
CA VAL A 31 -4.97 -6.91 10.87
C VAL A 31 -4.44 -8.02 11.78
N GLN A 32 -5.31 -8.48 12.68
CA GLN A 32 -5.08 -9.69 13.43
C GLN A 32 -5.05 -10.81 12.40
N VAL A 33 -3.83 -11.11 11.94
CA VAL A 33 -3.22 -12.44 11.78
C VAL A 33 -4.24 -13.58 11.95
N ASN A 34 -5.19 -13.66 11.04
CA ASN A 34 -6.05 -14.82 10.83
C ASN A 34 -6.10 -15.10 9.33
N GLN A 35 -4.92 -15.08 8.70
CA GLN A 35 -4.66 -15.43 7.30
C GLN A 35 -3.81 -16.71 7.20
N GLN A 36 -4.01 -17.64 8.13
CA GLN A 36 -3.49 -19.01 7.99
C GLN A 36 -4.32 -19.82 6.96
N LEU A 37 -5.15 -19.18 6.14
CA LEU A 37 -5.71 -19.77 4.93
C LEU A 37 -4.74 -19.48 3.78
N ALA A 38 -3.86 -20.44 3.50
CA ALA A 38 -3.05 -20.54 2.30
C ALA A 38 -2.44 -19.21 1.81
N SER A 39 -1.54 -18.64 2.61
CA SER A 39 -0.71 -17.52 2.14
C SER A 39 -0.03 -17.90 0.82
N PRO A 40 -0.15 -17.09 -0.25
CA PRO A 40 0.52 -17.36 -1.54
C PRO A 40 2.05 -17.30 -1.42
N TYR A 41 2.56 -16.82 -0.29
CA TYR A 41 3.97 -16.81 0.06
C TYR A 41 4.35 -18.08 0.83
N THR A 42 5.33 -18.80 0.30
CA THR A 42 5.86 -20.04 0.90
C THR A 42 6.93 -19.79 1.96
N MET A 43 7.53 -18.58 1.97
CA MET A 43 8.61 -18.22 2.87
C MET A 43 8.38 -16.84 3.52
N SER A 44 9.18 -16.52 4.54
CA SER A 44 9.15 -15.20 5.19
C SER A 44 9.76 -14.12 4.29
N ALA A 45 9.40 -12.86 4.53
CA ALA A 45 9.98 -11.74 3.81
C ALA A 45 11.52 -11.68 3.93
N ALA A 46 12.06 -12.00 5.11
CA ALA A 46 13.50 -12.05 5.35
C ALA A 46 14.18 -13.14 4.50
N ALA A 47 13.54 -14.30 4.31
CA ALA A 47 14.07 -15.36 3.47
C ALA A 47 14.14 -14.91 1.99
N TYR A 48 13.09 -14.26 1.47
CA TYR A 48 13.12 -13.70 0.12
C TYR A 48 14.19 -12.61 -0.05
N LEU A 49 14.38 -11.74 0.94
CA LEU A 49 15.46 -10.73 0.93
C LEU A 49 16.85 -11.37 0.94
N ALA A 50 17.06 -12.40 1.74
CA ALA A 50 18.33 -13.12 1.79
C ALA A 50 18.64 -13.80 0.45
N LEU A 51 17.64 -14.41 -0.19
CA LEU A 51 17.76 -14.99 -1.52
C LEU A 51 18.07 -13.91 -2.56
N ALA A 52 17.41 -12.75 -2.51
CA ALA A 52 17.63 -11.65 -3.44
C ALA A 52 19.08 -11.13 -3.41
N ASN A 53 19.73 -11.16 -2.25
CA ASN A 53 21.13 -10.74 -2.13
C ASN A 53 22.12 -11.67 -2.86
N ASN A 54 21.74 -12.93 -3.08
CA ASN A 54 22.54 -13.91 -3.80
C ASN A 54 22.23 -13.96 -5.31
N LYS A 55 21.26 -13.17 -5.78
CA LYS A 55 20.81 -13.12 -7.17
C LYS A 55 21.06 -11.75 -7.79
N THR A 56 21.09 -11.71 -9.12
CA THR A 56 21.23 -10.50 -9.95
C THR A 56 20.16 -10.48 -11.04
N GLY A 57 19.91 -9.32 -11.64
CA GLY A 57 18.92 -9.16 -12.72
C GLY A 57 17.47 -9.44 -12.28
N ASP A 58 16.68 -10.01 -13.18
CA ASP A 58 15.23 -10.19 -13.03
C ASP A 58 14.86 -11.13 -11.87
N GLU A 59 15.70 -12.12 -11.56
CA GLU A 59 15.50 -13.02 -10.43
C GLU A 59 15.57 -12.28 -9.10
N ARG A 60 16.57 -11.38 -8.95
CA ARG A 60 16.70 -10.52 -7.77
C ARG A 60 15.45 -9.67 -7.61
N GLN A 61 14.96 -9.12 -8.71
CA GLN A 61 13.80 -8.25 -8.70
C GLN A 61 12.54 -8.99 -8.30
N SER A 62 12.28 -10.16 -8.87
CA SER A 62 11.17 -11.04 -8.50
C SER A 62 11.20 -11.40 -7.02
N LEU A 63 12.38 -11.70 -6.46
CA LEU A 63 12.56 -11.97 -5.03
C LEU A 63 12.26 -10.74 -4.16
N LEU A 64 12.66 -9.54 -4.59
CA LEU A 64 12.34 -8.29 -3.89
C LEU A 64 10.83 -7.98 -3.91
N ILE A 65 10.13 -8.30 -5.00
CA ILE A 65 8.66 -8.19 -5.08
C ILE A 65 8.01 -9.14 -4.08
N MET A 66 8.44 -10.41 -4.04
CA MET A 66 7.91 -11.37 -3.09
C MET A 66 8.16 -10.95 -1.63
N ALA A 67 9.35 -10.43 -1.34
CA ALA A 67 9.67 -9.87 -0.02
C ALA A 67 8.74 -8.69 0.34
N ALA A 68 8.56 -7.74 -0.58
CA ALA A 68 7.71 -6.58 -0.37
C ALA A 68 6.23 -6.97 -0.19
N GLY A 69 5.73 -7.89 -1.03
CA GLY A 69 4.38 -8.41 -0.95
C GLY A 69 4.13 -9.14 0.36
N ARG A 70 5.10 -9.94 0.83
CA ARG A 70 5.01 -10.60 2.14
C ARG A 70 4.99 -9.61 3.30
N LEU A 71 5.82 -8.56 3.26
CA LEU A 71 5.80 -7.50 4.28
C LEU A 71 4.46 -6.75 4.30
N ILE A 72 3.89 -6.48 3.13
CA ILE A 72 2.57 -5.86 3.02
C ILE A 72 1.49 -6.77 3.60
N HIS A 73 1.52 -8.06 3.25
CA HIS A 73 0.61 -9.08 3.77
C HIS A 73 0.71 -9.18 5.30
N ASP A 74 1.92 -9.13 5.85
CA ASP A 74 2.17 -9.19 7.30
C ASP A 74 1.89 -7.83 8.01
N GLY A 75 1.34 -6.83 7.32
CA GLY A 75 0.97 -5.52 7.87
C GLY A 75 2.12 -4.52 7.99
N GLN A 76 3.32 -4.86 7.52
CA GLN A 76 4.52 -4.01 7.52
C GLN A 76 4.60 -3.14 6.26
N TRP A 77 3.55 -2.36 6.00
CA TRP A 77 3.37 -1.53 4.81
C TRP A 77 4.54 -0.61 4.49
N GLN A 78 5.12 0.05 5.51
CA GLN A 78 6.23 0.98 5.31
C GLN A 78 7.50 0.28 4.82
N GLN A 79 7.77 -0.94 5.31
CA GLN A 79 8.94 -1.72 4.89
C GLN A 79 8.75 -2.26 3.47
N GLY A 80 7.58 -2.82 3.16
CA GLY A 80 7.25 -3.26 1.80
C GLY A 80 7.33 -2.12 0.78
N ARG A 81 6.77 -0.95 1.11
CA ARG A 81 6.85 0.25 0.26
C ARG A 81 8.29 0.71 0.02
N THR A 82 9.14 0.67 1.05
CA THR A 82 10.55 1.07 0.93
C THR A 82 11.30 0.16 -0.05
N ILE A 83 11.01 -1.14 -0.04
CA ILE A 83 11.60 -2.09 -0.99
C ILE A 83 11.11 -1.82 -2.41
N LEU A 84 9.81 -1.61 -2.61
CA LEU A 84 9.24 -1.32 -3.93
C LEU A 84 9.77 0.00 -4.51
N LEU A 85 9.94 1.04 -3.70
CA LEU A 85 10.50 2.33 -4.15
C LEU A 85 11.97 2.23 -4.56
N ARG A 86 12.73 1.31 -3.94
CA ARG A 86 14.12 1.05 -4.34
C ARG A 86 14.20 0.37 -5.71
N MET A 87 13.11 -0.22 -6.19
CA MET A 87 13.02 -0.95 -7.46
C MET A 87 12.49 -0.09 -8.62
N ASN A 88 12.74 1.22 -8.62
CA ASN A 88 12.16 2.22 -9.56
C ASN A 88 12.25 1.90 -11.07
N GLU A 89 12.94 0.83 -11.47
CA GLU A 89 12.86 0.23 -12.79
C GLU A 89 12.19 -1.14 -12.64
N LEU A 90 10.85 -1.18 -12.57
CA LEU A 90 10.10 -2.45 -12.60
C LEU A 90 10.46 -3.21 -13.90
N PRO A 91 10.61 -4.55 -13.87
CA PRO A 91 10.95 -5.28 -15.08
C PRO A 91 9.78 -5.15 -16.06
N ALA A 92 10.08 -5.05 -17.35
CA ALA A 92 9.08 -4.75 -18.38
C ALA A 92 7.84 -5.68 -18.30
N ASP A 93 8.05 -6.94 -17.90
CA ASP A 93 6.99 -7.96 -17.75
C ASP A 93 5.94 -7.63 -16.68
N LEU A 94 6.25 -6.82 -15.66
CA LEU A 94 5.28 -6.32 -14.68
C LEU A 94 4.74 -4.93 -15.01
N ALA A 95 5.36 -4.22 -15.94
CA ALA A 95 4.85 -2.94 -16.43
C ALA A 95 3.64 -3.13 -17.38
N ASP A 96 3.53 -4.30 -18.00
CA ASP A 96 2.48 -4.64 -18.96
C ASP A 96 1.13 -5.00 -18.29
N GLU A 97 1.11 -5.35 -16.99
CA GLU A 97 -0.13 -5.64 -16.25
C GLU A 97 -0.86 -4.36 -15.77
N LYS A 98 -0.98 -3.35 -16.64
CA LYS A 98 -1.76 -2.13 -16.37
C LYS A 98 -2.70 -1.71 -17.50
N ILE A 99 -3.12 -2.60 -18.40
CA ILE A 99 -4.17 -2.28 -19.39
C ILE A 99 -5.06 -3.49 -19.66
N CYS A 100 -6.02 -3.79 -18.77
CA CYS A 100 -7.34 -4.31 -19.16
C CYS A 100 -8.32 -4.23 -17.99
N CYS A 101 -8.89 -3.04 -17.77
CA CYS A 101 -10.19 -2.80 -17.13
C CYS A 101 -10.72 -1.48 -17.68
#